data_AF-A0A6H9SDD1-F1
#
_entry.id   AF-A0A6H9SDD1-F1
#
_cell.length_a   1.000
_cell.length_b   1.000
_cell.length_c   1.000
_cell.angle_alpha   90.00
_cell.angle_beta   90.00
_cell.angle_gamma   90.00
#
_symmetry.space_group_name_H-M   'P 1'
#
loop_
_entity.id
_entity.type
_entity.pdbx_description
1 polymer ?
#
loop_
_entity_poly.entity_id
_entity_poly.type
_entity_poly.pdbx_seq_one_letter_code
_entity_poly.pdbx_strand_id
1 'polypeptide(L)'
;MALQITSVEDSQGNTIPDRGQTRDVILKCFVETNFPNQAYLLRVSKRVLGQGTSDSNRVGSITVDVSHLEKAQHSFNVALSDSDVSKSYVIELLS
;
A
#
# COMPACT_ATOMS: atom_id res chain seq x y z
N MET A 1 -10.34 -15.18 -4.94
CA MET A 1 -9.45 -14.19 -5.57
C MET A 1 -9.20 -13.11 -4.54
N ALA A 2 -7.95 -12.98 -4.08
CA ALA A 2 -7.58 -12.11 -2.98
C ALA A 2 -6.57 -11.09 -3.50
N LEU A 3 -6.96 -9.82 -3.40
CA LEU A 3 -6.06 -8.68 -3.30
C LEU A 3 -6.26 -8.18 -1.87
N GLN A 4 -5.18 -8.06 -1.10
CA GLN A 4 -5.23 -7.65 0.30
C GLN A 4 -3.98 -6.85 0.64
N ILE A 5 -4.15 -5.75 1.37
CA ILE A 5 -3.03 -5.09 2.05
C ILE A 5 -2.85 -5.84 3.37
N THR A 6 -1.69 -6.47 3.58
CA THR A 6 -1.42 -7.32 4.74
C THR A 6 -0.83 -6.53 5.90
N SER A 7 0.01 -5.54 5.61
CA SER A 7 0.57 -4.62 6.59
C SER A 7 1.02 -3.31 5.93
N VAL A 8 1.06 -2.26 6.74
CA VAL A 8 1.81 -1.03 6.45
C VAL A 8 2.78 -0.82 7.60
N GLU A 9 4.06 -0.60 7.30
CA GLU A 9 5.12 -0.40 8.29
C GLU A 9 5.71 1.00 8.19
N ASP A 10 6.14 1.56 9.30
CA ASP A 10 6.96 2.78 9.34
C ASP A 10 8.44 2.49 9.00
N SER A 11 9.28 3.53 8.97
CA SER A 11 10.72 3.38 8.68
C SER A 11 11.47 2.61 9.77
N GLN A 12 10.88 2.48 10.95
CA GLN A 12 11.41 1.69 12.07
C GLN A 12 10.97 0.21 12.00
N GLY A 13 10.12 -0.15 11.05
CA GLY A 13 9.56 -1.50 10.90
C GLY A 13 8.37 -1.78 11.82
N ASN A 14 7.78 -0.76 12.45
CA ASN A 14 6.57 -0.95 13.24
C ASN A 14 5.35 -1.01 12.32
N THR A 15 4.55 -2.05 12.47
CA THR A 15 3.27 -2.14 11.76
C THR A 15 2.29 -1.09 12.28
N ILE A 16 1.75 -0.28 11.38
CA ILE A 16 0.70 0.70 11.64
C ILE A 16 -0.62 0.02 11.28
N PRO A 17 -1.59 -0.12 12.20
CA PRO A 17 -2.89 -0.76 11.91
C PRO A 17 -3.75 0.08 10.95
N ASP A 18 -4.80 -0.52 10.38
CA ASP A 18 -5.75 0.22 9.53
C ASP A 18 -6.47 1.26 10.38
N ARG A 19 -6.56 2.48 9.84
CA ARG A 19 -6.97 3.71 10.54
C ARG A 19 -6.05 4.07 11.72
N GLY A 20 -4.84 3.54 11.73
CA GLY A 20 -3.78 3.85 12.68
C GLY A 20 -3.12 5.20 12.39
N GLN A 21 -2.17 5.54 13.25
CA GLN A 21 -1.48 6.82 13.21
C GLN A 21 0.03 6.60 13.19
N THR A 22 0.76 7.48 12.51
CA THR A 22 2.23 7.50 12.53
C THR A 22 2.75 8.92 12.36
N ARG A 23 3.96 9.20 12.84
CA ARG A 23 4.70 10.44 12.51
C ARG A 23 5.68 10.23 11.36
N ASP A 24 5.86 8.97 10.97
CA ASP A 24 6.82 8.61 9.96
C ASP A 24 6.28 8.94 8.58
N VAL A 25 7.02 9.76 7.86
CA VAL A 25 6.68 10.14 6.50
C VAL A 25 7.18 9.13 5.49
N ILE A 26 7.93 8.10 5.89
CA ILE A 26 8.41 6.98 5.07
C ILE A 26 7.70 5.72 5.50
N LEU A 27 6.92 5.12 4.60
CA LEU A 27 6.09 3.97 4.88
C LEU A 27 6.33 2.87 3.88
N LYS A 28 6.17 1.60 4.29
CA LYS A 28 6.26 0.40 3.46
C LYS A 28 4.93 -0.33 3.47
N CYS A 29 4.37 -0.63 2.29
CA CYS A 29 3.06 -1.26 2.16
C CYS A 29 3.15 -2.66 1.57
N PHE A 30 2.78 -3.66 2.35
CA PHE A 30 2.83 -5.07 1.97
C PHE A 30 1.47 -5.52 1.43
N VAL A 31 1.50 -6.23 0.31
CA VAL A 31 0.32 -6.64 -0.44
C VAL A 31 0.38 -8.15 -0.67
N GLU A 32 -0.75 -8.80 -0.51
CA GLU A 32 -0.99 -10.17 -0.95
C GLU A 32 -1.94 -10.17 -2.14
N THR A 33 -1.56 -10.92 -3.17
CA THR A 33 -2.31 -11.03 -4.40
C THR A 33 -2.22 -12.44 -4.93
N ASN A 34 -3.34 -13.00 -5.37
CA ASN A 34 -3.39 -14.30 -6.05
C ASN A 34 -3.74 -14.17 -7.54
N PHE A 35 -3.45 -13.00 -8.12
CA PHE A 35 -3.65 -12.68 -9.53
C PHE A 35 -2.31 -12.77 -10.27
N PRO A 36 -1.89 -13.95 -10.77
CA PRO A 36 -0.58 -14.10 -11.42
C PRO A 36 -0.48 -13.24 -12.67
N ASN A 37 0.71 -12.66 -12.91
CA ASN A 37 1.03 -11.84 -14.09
C ASN A 37 0.12 -10.62 -14.29
N GLN A 38 -0.42 -10.07 -13.19
CA GLN A 38 -1.26 -8.87 -13.24
C GLN A 38 -0.47 -7.66 -12.74
N ALA A 39 -0.65 -6.53 -13.43
CA ALA A 39 -0.09 -5.26 -13.00
C ALA A 39 -0.96 -4.63 -11.91
N TYR A 40 -0.30 -3.97 -10.95
CA TYR A 40 -0.95 -3.31 -9.81
C TYR A 40 -0.45 -1.89 -9.65
N LEU A 41 -1.33 -1.02 -9.18
CA LEU A 41 -1.04 0.36 -8.89
C LEU A 41 -1.30 0.63 -7.41
N LEU A 42 -0.28 1.16 -6.72
CA LEU A 42 -0.44 1.74 -5.38
C LEU A 42 -0.63 3.25 -5.52
N ARG A 43 -1.76 3.74 -4.99
CA ARG A 43 -2.11 5.15 -4.91
C ARG A 43 -2.19 5.57 -3.46
N VAL A 44 -1.66 6.73 -3.13
CA VAL A 44 -1.89 7.37 -1.82
C VAL A 44 -2.53 8.72 -2.06
N SER A 45 -3.74 8.91 -1.52
CA SER A 45 -4.48 10.18 -1.64
C SER A 45 -4.51 10.73 -3.07
N LYS A 46 -4.75 9.85 -4.06
CA LYS A 46 -4.79 10.10 -5.52
C LYS A 46 -3.44 10.25 -6.23
N ARG A 47 -2.30 10.30 -5.53
CA ARG A 47 -0.98 10.24 -6.16
C ARG A 47 -0.58 8.79 -6.38
N VAL A 48 -0.20 8.42 -7.61
CA VAL A 48 0.42 7.11 -7.88
C VAL A 48 1.83 7.16 -7.29
N LEU A 49 2.12 6.29 -6.34
CA LEU A 49 3.42 6.25 -5.65
C LEU A 49 4.28 5.07 -6.07
N GLY A 50 3.68 4.01 -6.62
CA GLY A 50 4.40 2.85 -7.11
C GLY A 50 3.55 2.02 -8.06
N GLN A 51 4.23 1.32 -8.94
CA GLN A 51 3.68 0.29 -9.82
C GLN A 51 4.45 -1.00 -9.59
N GLY A 52 3.76 -2.13 -9.64
CA GLY A 52 4.38 -3.45 -9.53
C GLY A 52 3.65 -4.46 -10.40
N THR A 53 4.27 -5.60 -10.61
CA THR A 53 3.68 -6.75 -11.29
C THR A 53 3.81 -7.94 -10.36
N SER A 54 2.76 -8.74 -10.18
CA SER A 54 2.94 -10.02 -9.47
C SER A 54 3.82 -10.94 -10.27
N ASP A 55 4.71 -11.61 -9.55
CA ASP A 55 5.34 -12.80 -10.08
C ASP A 55 4.41 -14.00 -9.88
N SER A 56 4.40 -14.87 -10.89
CA SER A 56 3.46 -15.98 -11.13
C SER A 56 3.29 -17.03 -10.01
N ASN A 57 4.07 -16.94 -8.92
CA ASN A 57 4.14 -17.96 -7.86
C ASN A 57 4.13 -17.42 -6.42
N ARG A 58 3.90 -16.11 -6.18
CA ARG A 58 4.04 -15.54 -4.82
C ARG A 58 3.01 -14.49 -4.46
N VAL A 59 2.65 -14.51 -3.18
CA VAL A 59 2.25 -13.35 -2.37
C VAL A 59 3.28 -12.24 -2.60
N GLY A 60 2.99 -11.30 -3.50
CA GLY A 60 3.93 -10.25 -3.90
C GLY A 60 4.02 -9.15 -2.86
N SER A 61 4.96 -9.24 -1.91
CA SER A 61 5.24 -8.12 -1.00
C SER A 61 5.80 -6.95 -1.79
N ILE A 62 5.02 -5.87 -1.92
CA ILE A 62 5.51 -4.61 -2.46
C ILE A 62 6.17 -3.86 -1.31
N THR A 63 7.20 -3.09 -1.60
CA THR A 63 7.73 -2.10 -0.67
C THR A 63 7.79 -0.82 -1.46
N VAL A 64 6.83 0.07 -1.21
CA VAL A 64 6.83 1.41 -1.79
C VAL A 64 7.20 2.36 -0.68
N ASP A 65 8.37 2.98 -0.77
CA ASP A 65 8.74 4.07 0.13
C ASP A 65 7.89 5.29 -0.21
N VAL A 66 6.82 5.48 0.54
CA VAL A 66 5.98 6.66 0.44
C VAL A 66 6.64 7.74 1.25
N SER A 67 7.20 8.80 0.63
CA SER A 67 7.88 9.92 1.32
C SER A 67 7.16 11.25 1.16
N HIS A 68 7.46 12.21 2.04
CA HIS A 68 6.96 13.60 1.97
C HIS A 68 5.43 13.72 2.00
N LEU A 69 4.75 12.84 2.73
CA LEU A 69 3.32 12.99 2.98
C LEU A 69 3.07 14.15 3.97
N GLU A 70 2.01 14.91 3.71
CA GLU A 70 1.60 16.01 4.58
C GLU A 70 0.88 15.50 5.84
N LYS A 71 0.68 16.38 6.82
CA LYS A 71 -0.10 16.04 8.03
C LYS A 71 -1.58 15.97 7.67
N ALA A 72 -2.04 14.77 7.31
CA ALA A 72 -3.43 14.52 6.97
C ALA A 72 -3.77 13.03 7.09
N GLN A 73 -5.06 12.73 6.94
CA GLN A 73 -5.49 11.37 6.66
C GLN A 73 -5.11 11.00 5.23
N HIS A 74 -4.50 9.84 5.06
CA HIS A 74 -4.11 9.28 3.78
C HIS A 74 -4.75 7.91 3.58
N SER A 75 -5.27 7.68 2.38
CA SER A 75 -5.73 6.35 1.97
C SER A 75 -4.75 5.76 0.96
N PHE A 76 -4.15 4.64 1.34
CA PHE A 76 -3.40 3.73 0.50
C PHE A 76 -4.39 2.85 -0.22
N ASN A 77 -4.47 2.99 -1.53
CA ASN A 77 -5.32 2.18 -2.38
C ASN A 77 -4.45 1.35 -3.31
N VAL A 78 -4.60 0.03 -3.24
CA VAL A 78 -4.00 -0.91 -4.19
C VAL A 78 -5.10 -1.37 -5.12
N ALA A 79 -4.90 -1.22 -6.42
CA ALA A 79 -5.82 -1.68 -7.45
C ALA A 79 -5.07 -2.51 -8.49
N LEU A 80 -5.75 -3.52 -9.02
CA LEU A 80 -5.34 -4.17 -10.25
C LEU A 80 -5.49 -3.17 -11.41
N SER A 81 -4.49 -3.04 -12.29
CA SER A 81 -4.49 -2.01 -13.35
C SER A 81 -5.70 -2.13 -14.29
N ASP A 82 -6.17 -3.35 -14.56
CA ASP A 82 -7.23 -3.64 -15.53
C ASP A 82 -8.46 -4.33 -14.88
N SER A 83 -8.73 -4.07 -13.60
CA SER A 83 -9.86 -4.69 -12.90
C SER A 83 -10.45 -3.80 -11.80
N ASP A 84 -11.74 -3.98 -11.52
CA ASP A 84 -12.45 -3.33 -10.41
C ASP A 84 -11.99 -3.80 -9.02
N VAL A 85 -11.08 -4.78 -8.95
CA VAL A 85 -10.54 -5.28 -7.69
C VAL A 85 -9.57 -4.25 -7.11
N SER A 86 -9.98 -3.65 -6.00
CA SER A 86 -9.15 -2.75 -5.21
C SER A 86 -9.29 -2.99 -3.71
N LYS A 87 -8.26 -2.58 -2.96
CA LYS A 87 -8.25 -2.54 -1.51
C LYS A 87 -7.71 -1.21 -1.02
N SER A 88 -8.28 -0.76 0.10
CA SER A 88 -7.87 0.48 0.75
C SER A 88 -7.40 0.21 2.17
N TYR A 89 -6.42 0.97 2.59
CA TYR A 89 -5.87 1.05 3.94
C TYR A 89 -5.75 2.53 4.30
N VAL A 90 -6.24 2.92 5.45
CA VAL A 90 -6.25 4.32 5.87
C VAL A 90 -5.24 4.50 6.99
N ILE A 91 -4.48 5.59 6.95
CA ILE A 91 -3.65 6.01 8.07
C ILE A 91 -3.80 7.51 8.26
N GLU A 92 -3.39 8.01 9.42
CA GLU A 92 -3.28 9.42 9.70
C GLU A 92 -1.83 9.78 10.05
N LEU A 93 -1.31 10.80 9.35
CA LEU A 93 0.01 11.34 9.65
C LEU A 93 -0.08 12.43 10.71
N LEU A 94 0.56 12.16 11.83
CA LEU A 94 0.67 13.05 12.96
C LEU A 94 1.79 14.05 12.82
N SER A 95 1.67 15.11 13.61
CA SER A 95 2.56 16.26 13.61
C SER A 95 3.93 16.03 14.23
#